data_AF-A0AA85BEB2-F1
#
_entry.id   AF-A0AA85BEB2-F1
#
_cell.length_a   1.000
_cell.length_b   1.000
_cell.length_c   1.000
_cell.angle_alpha   90.00
_cell.angle_beta   90.00
_cell.angle_gamma   90.00
#
_symmetry.space_group_name_H-M   'P 1'
#
loop_
_entity.id
_entity.type
_entity.pdbx_description
1 polymer ?
#
loop_
_entity_poly.entity_id
_entity_poly.type
_entity_poly.pdbx_seq_one_letter_code
_entity_poly.pdbx_strand_id
1 'polypeptide(L)'
;MKTLILLLYITQSLELFVSSSSLGEVINKQGERWELQLKGSGLTPFSRQGDGRKVLRSSLREFLCSEAMYYLGIPTTRAASIITSDTLVERDMFYTGDNITEKASITSRVAKTFIRFGSFEISKSPDPITGRFGPSVGNLTIVSQLTNYVIQQFYPHIWSGYSNDIINCYVEFFKEVVKRTANLVALWQTVGFCHGVLNTDNMSIIGLTIDYGPFGFIDQFTWDHISNTSDPNGRYSYAQQPSVCAWNLARLAECLIQALIDQQKCSSDKTTNKECIFVDNLTKKFTNVLDTTYMSCFKSVYLERMRKKYYCGVCYLH
;
A
#
# COMPACT_ATOMS: atom_id res chain seq x y z
N MET A 1 12.26 28.90 4.90
CA MET A 1 11.24 27.89 5.29
C MET A 1 11.50 26.63 4.48
N LYS A 2 11.83 25.50 5.14
CA LYS A 2 11.83 24.20 4.47
C LYS A 2 10.40 23.65 4.54
N THR A 3 9.74 23.51 3.40
CA THR A 3 8.35 23.04 3.31
C THR A 3 8.32 21.53 3.59
N LEU A 4 7.64 21.09 4.65
CA LEU A 4 7.28 19.68 4.81
C LEU A 4 6.24 19.31 3.75
N ILE A 5 6.41 18.16 3.10
CA ILE A 5 5.50 17.68 2.06
C ILE A 5 4.58 16.64 2.67
N LEU A 6 3.29 16.71 2.34
CA LEU A 6 2.30 15.70 2.70
C LEU A 6 2.01 14.86 1.46
N LEU A 7 2.26 13.55 1.54
CA LEU A 7 1.85 12.62 0.50
C LEU A 7 0.37 12.31 0.67
N LEU A 8 -0.40 12.71 -0.34
CA LEU A 8 -1.84 12.54 -0.40
C LEU A 8 -2.22 11.17 -0.93
N TYR A 9 -3.16 10.52 -0.26
CA TYR A 9 -3.81 9.29 -0.70
C TYR A 9 -5.19 9.20 -0.07
N ILE A 10 -6.09 8.44 -0.71
CA ILE A 10 -7.41 8.17 -0.19
C ILE A 10 -7.58 6.70 0.18
N THR A 11 -8.41 6.46 1.19
CA THR A 11 -8.80 5.12 1.64
C THR A 11 -9.76 4.46 0.65
N GLN A 12 -10.00 3.15 0.80
CA GLN A 12 -11.10 2.45 0.11
C GLN A 12 -12.48 3.09 0.33
N SER A 13 -12.64 3.82 1.43
CA SER A 13 -13.84 4.60 1.70
C SER A 13 -13.83 5.98 1.02
N LEU A 14 -12.90 6.22 0.08
CA LEU A 14 -12.62 7.49 -0.61
C LEU A 14 -12.48 8.70 0.32
N GLU A 15 -11.90 8.50 1.49
CA GLU A 15 -11.60 9.59 2.41
C GLU A 15 -10.09 9.81 2.50
N LEU A 16 -9.67 11.08 2.55
CA LEU A 16 -8.27 11.49 2.69
C LEU A 16 -7.72 11.11 4.05
N PHE A 17 -6.69 10.28 4.14
CA PHE A 17 -6.06 9.98 5.43
C PHE A 17 -4.56 10.17 5.33
N VAL A 18 -4.00 11.18 6.00
CA VAL A 18 -2.55 11.32 6.13
C VAL A 18 -2.21 11.49 7.60
N SER A 19 -1.61 10.45 8.18
CA SER A 19 -1.15 10.45 9.58
C SER A 19 0.33 10.78 9.74
N SER A 20 1.01 11.07 8.62
CA SER A 20 2.46 11.25 8.58
C SER A 20 2.90 12.40 7.68
N SER A 21 3.90 13.15 8.12
CA SER A 21 4.54 14.21 7.35
C SER A 21 5.84 13.71 6.72
N SER A 22 6.04 13.95 5.43
CA SER A 22 7.32 13.67 4.77
C SER A 22 8.31 14.80 5.06
N LEU A 23 9.47 14.43 5.61
CA LEU A 23 10.57 15.36 5.86
C LEU A 23 11.39 15.60 4.60
N GLY A 24 11.33 14.67 3.65
CA GLY A 24 12.08 14.69 2.41
C GLY A 24 12.79 13.37 2.16
N GLU A 25 13.70 13.41 1.19
CA GLU A 25 14.46 12.26 0.73
C GLU A 25 15.94 12.44 1.01
N VAL A 26 16.62 11.35 1.33
CA VAL A 26 18.06 11.28 1.54
C VAL A 26 18.67 10.29 0.56
N ILE A 27 19.86 10.59 0.06
CA ILE A 27 20.66 9.65 -0.74
C ILE A 27 21.74 9.08 0.18
N ASN A 28 21.77 7.77 0.33
CA ASN A 28 22.79 7.11 1.15
C ASN A 28 24.13 6.98 0.40
N LYS A 29 25.16 6.47 1.08
CA LYS A 29 26.51 6.30 0.51
C LYS A 29 26.55 5.33 -0.68
N GLN A 30 25.53 4.48 -0.82
CA GLN A 30 25.37 3.53 -1.92
C GLN A 30 24.62 4.15 -3.11
N GLY A 31 24.31 5.45 -3.08
CA GLY A 31 23.58 6.14 -4.14
C GLY A 31 22.08 5.86 -4.14
N GLU A 32 21.56 5.21 -3.09
CA GLU A 32 20.15 4.88 -3.02
C GLU A 32 19.33 6.00 -2.38
N ARG A 33 18.18 6.31 -2.99
CA ARG A 33 17.20 7.25 -2.47
C ARG A 33 16.30 6.60 -1.42
N TRP A 34 16.10 7.28 -0.30
CA TRP A 34 15.24 6.87 0.80
C TRP A 34 14.39 8.07 1.27
N GLU A 35 13.09 7.87 1.39
CA GLU A 35 12.16 8.86 1.94
C GLU A 35 12.06 8.70 3.47
N LEU A 36 12.03 9.82 4.19
CA LEU A 36 11.89 9.89 5.64
C LEU A 36 10.53 10.51 6.00
N GLN A 37 9.71 9.78 6.77
CA GLN A 37 8.42 10.25 7.25
C GLN A 37 8.32 10.22 8.78
N LEU A 38 7.68 11.23 9.36
CA LEU A 38 7.31 11.24 10.77
C LEU A 38 5.83 10.90 10.90
N LYS A 39 5.50 9.91 11.72
CA LYS A 39 4.12 9.55 12.09
C LYS A 39 3.85 9.99 13.52
N GLY A 40 2.78 10.77 13.73
CA GLY A 40 2.47 11.42 15.01
C GLY A 40 3.06 12.83 15.19
N SER A 41 3.56 13.44 14.12
CA SER A 41 4.15 14.79 14.11
C SER A 41 3.17 15.92 14.44
N GLY A 42 1.86 15.66 14.41
CA GLY A 42 0.81 16.63 14.71
C GLY A 42 -0.25 16.69 13.61
N LEU A 43 -1.12 17.69 13.71
CA LEU A 43 -2.20 17.91 12.76
C LEU A 43 -1.67 18.28 11.37
N THR A 44 -2.41 17.82 10.38
CA THR A 44 -2.25 18.16 8.96
C THR A 44 -3.62 18.54 8.40
N PRO A 45 -3.69 19.19 7.22
CA PRO A 45 -4.97 19.42 6.53
C PRO A 45 -5.80 18.13 6.28
N PHE A 46 -5.19 16.95 6.44
CA PHE A 46 -5.80 15.64 6.18
C PHE A 46 -6.01 14.82 7.47
N SER A 47 -5.85 15.43 8.65
CA SER A 47 -6.04 14.76 9.94
C SER A 47 -7.51 14.51 10.29
N ARG A 48 -8.44 15.12 9.56
CA ARG A 48 -9.89 15.07 9.82
C ARG A 48 -10.20 15.42 11.28
N GLN A 49 -10.88 14.53 12.00
CA GLN A 49 -11.20 14.63 13.43
C GLN A 49 -10.11 14.04 14.33
N GLY A 50 -9.07 13.42 13.76
CA GLY A 50 -7.94 12.90 14.53
C GLY A 50 -7.02 14.02 15.00
N ASP A 51 -6.42 13.86 16.17
CA ASP A 51 -5.50 14.84 16.77
C ASP A 51 -4.10 14.90 16.10
N GLY A 52 -3.85 14.05 15.11
CA GLY A 52 -2.55 13.94 14.42
C GLY A 52 -1.42 13.38 15.29
N ARG A 53 -1.73 12.81 16.46
CA ARG A 53 -0.77 12.24 17.40
C ARG A 53 -0.77 10.71 17.34
N LYS A 54 0.34 10.14 17.76
CA LYS A 54 0.52 8.69 17.93
C LYS A 54 0.92 8.39 19.37
N VAL A 55 0.45 7.27 19.91
CA VAL A 55 0.77 6.83 21.29
C VAL A 55 1.93 5.85 21.31
N LEU A 56 2.66 5.80 22.42
CA LEU A 56 3.90 5.03 22.55
C LEU A 56 3.72 3.53 22.21
N ARG A 57 2.63 2.91 22.67
CA ARG A 57 2.29 1.51 22.37
C ARG A 57 2.19 1.23 20.88
N SER A 58 1.49 2.10 20.14
CA SER A 58 1.36 2.00 18.68
C SER A 58 2.72 2.22 17.98
N SER A 59 3.56 3.13 18.51
CA SER A 59 4.91 3.37 17.99
C SER A 59 5.81 2.17 18.17
N LEU A 60 5.83 1.57 19.37
CA LEU A 60 6.59 0.35 19.66
C LEU A 60 6.17 -0.81 18.76
N ARG A 61 4.86 -1.06 18.61
CA ARG A 61 4.35 -2.13 17.74
C ARG A 61 4.77 -1.95 16.29
N GLU A 62 4.66 -0.74 15.75
CA GLU A 62 5.08 -0.44 14.37
C GLU A 62 6.60 -0.61 14.20
N PHE A 63 7.40 -0.11 15.13
CA PHE A 63 8.86 -0.28 15.09
C PHE A 63 9.27 -1.75 15.13
N LEU A 64 8.84 -2.48 16.16
CA LEU A 64 9.20 -3.88 16.36
C LEU A 64 8.78 -4.75 15.17
N CYS A 65 7.55 -4.57 14.67
CA CYS A 65 7.06 -5.38 13.56
C CYS A 65 7.75 -5.02 12.24
N SER A 66 7.98 -3.74 11.97
CA SER A 66 8.71 -3.33 10.77
C SER A 66 10.11 -3.96 10.68
N GLU A 67 10.84 -3.98 11.80
CA GLU A 67 12.18 -4.57 11.84
C GLU A 67 12.12 -6.11 11.84
N ALA A 68 11.16 -6.72 12.54
CA ALA A 68 10.96 -8.16 12.50
C ALA A 68 10.65 -8.66 11.07
N MET A 69 9.76 -7.97 10.35
CA MET A 69 9.42 -8.30 8.96
C MET A 69 10.65 -8.21 8.04
N TYR A 70 11.49 -7.18 8.23
CA TYR A 70 12.75 -7.06 7.50
C TYR A 70 13.69 -8.25 7.77
N TYR A 71 13.91 -8.62 9.03
CA TYR A 71 14.77 -9.75 9.40
C TYR A 71 14.18 -11.12 9.02
N LEU A 72 12.85 -11.22 8.88
CA LEU A 72 12.18 -12.39 8.29
C LEU A 72 12.37 -12.47 6.77
N GLY A 73 12.97 -11.45 6.13
CA GLY A 73 13.12 -11.37 4.68
C GLY A 73 11.82 -11.01 3.96
N ILE A 74 10.89 -10.34 4.64
CA ILE A 74 9.63 -9.88 4.07
C ILE A 74 9.77 -8.38 3.74
N PRO A 75 9.51 -7.96 2.49
CA PRO A 75 9.60 -6.55 2.10
C PRO A 75 8.71 -5.66 2.99
N THR A 76 9.28 -4.58 3.51
CA THR A 76 8.58 -3.69 4.44
C THR A 76 9.21 -2.29 4.51
N THR A 77 8.42 -1.29 4.89
CA THR A 77 8.95 -0.02 5.43
C THR A 77 9.75 -0.29 6.70
N ARG A 78 10.77 0.52 6.97
CA ARG A 78 11.62 0.40 8.15
C ARG A 78 11.30 1.47 9.16
N ALA A 79 11.62 1.24 10.43
CA ALA A 79 11.48 2.23 11.48
C ALA A 79 12.85 2.66 11.99
N ALA A 80 13.18 3.95 11.82
CA ALA A 80 14.49 4.49 12.17
C ALA A 80 14.57 4.87 13.66
N SER A 81 13.50 5.43 14.24
CA SER A 81 13.48 5.83 15.64
C SER A 81 12.06 5.94 16.21
N ILE A 82 11.98 5.87 17.54
CA ILE A 82 10.81 6.28 18.33
C ILE A 82 11.28 7.36 19.30
N ILE A 83 10.51 8.45 19.36
CA ILE A 83 10.69 9.51 20.35
C ILE A 83 9.40 9.59 21.15
N THR A 84 9.49 9.58 22.48
CA THR A 84 8.34 9.80 23.38
C THR A 84 8.39 11.19 23.99
N SER A 85 7.29 11.63 24.57
CA SER A 85 7.15 12.92 25.24
C SER A 85 6.23 12.78 26.45
N ASP A 86 6.24 13.76 27.34
CA ASP A 86 5.29 13.84 28.44
C ASP A 86 3.92 14.42 28.04
N THR A 87 3.72 14.76 26.76
CA THR A 87 2.40 15.10 26.23
C THR A 87 1.49 13.87 26.33
N LEU A 88 0.33 14.05 26.96
CA LEU A 88 -0.67 13.00 27.14
C LEU A 88 -1.75 13.09 26.06
N VAL A 89 -2.24 11.92 25.66
CA VAL A 89 -3.20 11.76 24.56
C VAL A 89 -4.21 10.69 24.95
N GLU A 90 -5.50 10.99 24.80
CA GLU A 90 -6.56 10.01 25.04
C GLU A 90 -6.75 9.09 23.85
N ARG A 91 -6.86 7.79 24.12
CA ARG A 91 -7.19 6.78 23.12
C ARG A 91 -8.20 5.81 23.68
N ASP A 92 -9.20 5.52 22.87
CA ASP A 92 -9.98 4.30 23.00
C ASP A 92 -9.23 3.19 22.27
N MET A 93 -8.66 2.27 23.03
CA MET A 93 -7.81 1.21 22.46
C MET A 93 -8.60 0.19 21.64
N PHE A 94 -9.85 -0.08 22.03
CA PHE A 94 -10.67 -1.14 21.46
C PHE A 94 -11.96 -0.64 20.81
N TYR A 95 -12.15 0.67 20.74
CA TYR A 95 -13.37 1.31 20.25
C TYR A 95 -14.61 0.93 21.10
N THR A 96 -14.44 0.79 22.42
CA THR A 96 -15.50 0.43 23.39
C THR A 96 -16.12 1.63 24.11
N GLY A 97 -15.55 2.82 23.95
CA GLY A 97 -15.84 4.02 24.73
C GLY A 97 -14.91 4.23 25.92
N ASP A 98 -14.05 3.26 26.24
CA ASP A 98 -13.16 3.29 27.41
C ASP A 98 -11.83 3.97 27.07
N ASN A 99 -11.81 5.31 27.19
CA ASN A 99 -10.60 6.09 26.96
C ASN A 99 -9.54 5.84 28.03
N ILE A 100 -8.33 5.55 27.58
CA ILE A 100 -7.13 5.57 28.41
C ILE A 100 -6.23 6.74 28.01
N THR A 101 -5.51 7.29 28.98
CA THR A 101 -4.50 8.32 28.73
C THR A 101 -3.14 7.65 28.47
N GLU A 102 -2.57 7.90 27.30
CA GLU A 102 -1.25 7.37 26.91
C GLU A 102 -0.26 8.51 26.60
N LYS A 103 1.04 8.24 26.73
CA LYS A 103 2.08 9.18 26.29
C LYS A 103 2.12 9.27 24.77
N ALA A 104 2.19 10.50 24.26
CA ALA A 104 2.44 10.78 22.87
C ALA A 104 3.84 10.34 22.46
N SER A 105 3.97 10.00 21.19
CA SER A 105 5.21 9.57 20.56
C SER A 105 5.21 9.90 19.08
N ILE A 106 6.42 9.94 18.52
CA ILE A 106 6.66 10.09 17.09
C ILE A 106 7.46 8.88 16.63
N THR A 107 7.01 8.23 15.56
CA THR A 107 7.79 7.20 14.85
C THR A 107 8.42 7.81 13.61
N SER A 108 9.75 7.70 13.47
CA SER A 108 10.42 8.00 12.21
C SER A 108 10.48 6.74 11.35
N ARG A 109 9.92 6.81 10.14
CA ARG A 109 9.84 5.71 9.19
C ARG A 109 10.68 6.02 7.96
N VAL A 110 11.28 4.98 7.39
CA VAL A 110 12.04 5.09 6.14
C VAL A 110 11.64 4.01 5.15
N ALA A 111 11.53 4.41 3.89
CA ALA A 111 11.22 3.52 2.77
C ALA A 111 11.79 4.11 1.48
N LYS A 112 11.88 3.32 0.40
CA LYS A 112 12.23 3.88 -0.92
C LYS A 112 11.16 4.87 -1.41
N THR A 113 9.91 4.61 -1.08
CA THR A 113 8.77 5.51 -1.30
C THR A 113 7.61 5.09 -0.41
N PHE A 114 6.76 6.06 -0.06
CA PHE A 114 5.47 5.83 0.60
C PHE A 114 4.27 6.02 -0.35
N ILE A 115 4.48 6.00 -1.67
CA ILE A 115 3.40 6.00 -2.66
C ILE A 115 2.60 4.69 -2.56
N ARG A 116 1.28 4.82 -2.58
CA ARG A 116 0.32 3.72 -2.35
C ARG A 116 -0.64 3.58 -3.51
N PHE A 117 -1.42 2.52 -3.56
CA PHE A 117 -2.49 2.38 -4.57
C PHE A 117 -3.50 3.52 -4.41
N GLY A 118 -3.88 3.85 -3.16
CA GLY A 118 -4.75 4.99 -2.85
C GLY A 118 -4.23 6.36 -3.31
N SER A 119 -2.94 6.51 -3.63
CA SER A 119 -2.39 7.74 -4.25
C SER A 119 -2.87 7.92 -5.70
N PHE A 120 -3.16 6.83 -6.41
CA PHE A 120 -3.70 6.86 -7.77
C PHE A 120 -5.22 7.05 -7.78
N GLU A 121 -5.87 6.81 -6.64
CA GLU A 121 -7.32 6.90 -6.51
C GLU A 121 -7.80 8.33 -6.23
N ILE A 122 -6.90 9.29 -5.91
CA ILE A 122 -7.26 10.67 -5.56
C ILE A 122 -8.06 11.41 -6.64
N SER A 123 -7.98 10.94 -7.89
CA SER A 123 -8.70 11.49 -9.05
C SER A 123 -9.95 10.69 -9.44
N LYS A 124 -10.30 9.61 -8.71
CA LYS A 124 -11.51 8.83 -8.96
C LYS A 124 -12.77 9.69 -8.80
N SER A 125 -13.78 9.36 -9.59
CA SER A 125 -15.14 9.86 -9.40
C SER A 125 -15.65 9.53 -7.99
N PRO A 126 -16.62 10.30 -7.47
CA PRO A 126 -17.21 10.02 -6.17
C PRO A 126 -17.76 8.58 -6.09
N ASP A 127 -17.60 7.96 -4.93
CA ASP A 127 -18.12 6.63 -4.67
C ASP A 127 -19.66 6.65 -4.80
N PRO A 128 -20.27 5.81 -5.65
CA PRO A 128 -21.70 5.87 -5.92
C PRO A 128 -22.59 5.63 -4.69
N ILE A 129 -22.08 4.97 -3.65
CA ILE A 129 -22.85 4.57 -2.47
C ILE A 129 -22.69 5.62 -1.36
N THR A 130 -21.46 5.97 -1.04
CA THR A 130 -21.12 6.84 0.09
C THR A 130 -21.02 8.32 -0.29
N GLY A 131 -20.93 8.63 -1.59
CA GLY A 131 -20.74 9.98 -2.12
C GLY A 131 -19.36 10.58 -1.82
N ARG A 132 -18.43 9.80 -1.24
CA ARG A 132 -17.10 10.25 -0.83
C ARG A 132 -16.19 10.40 -2.04
N PHE A 133 -15.22 11.30 -1.98
CA PHE A 133 -14.35 11.61 -3.10
C PHE A 133 -12.97 12.14 -2.66
N GLY A 134 -11.97 11.95 -3.53
CA GLY A 134 -10.62 12.48 -3.32
C GLY A 134 -10.46 13.96 -3.69
N PRO A 135 -9.33 14.58 -3.37
CA PRO A 135 -9.11 16.02 -3.58
C PRO A 135 -8.93 16.43 -5.05
N SER A 136 -8.91 15.48 -5.99
CA SER A 136 -8.51 15.72 -7.37
C SER A 136 -9.43 15.05 -8.39
N VAL A 137 -10.70 14.84 -8.03
CA VAL A 137 -11.73 14.23 -8.90
C VAL A 137 -11.64 14.75 -10.33
N GLY A 138 -11.56 13.82 -11.30
CA GLY A 138 -11.54 14.14 -12.73
C GLY A 138 -10.18 14.60 -13.26
N ASN A 139 -9.18 14.84 -12.41
CA ASN A 139 -7.83 15.21 -12.86
C ASN A 139 -6.98 13.94 -13.12
N LEU A 140 -7.24 13.28 -14.25
CA LEU A 140 -6.54 12.06 -14.66
C LEU A 140 -5.09 12.32 -15.12
N THR A 141 -4.74 13.57 -15.45
CA THR A 141 -3.36 13.96 -15.74
C THR A 141 -2.43 13.71 -14.55
N ILE A 142 -2.90 13.95 -13.31
CA ILE A 142 -2.11 13.64 -12.10
C ILE A 142 -1.79 12.14 -12.00
N VAL A 143 -2.76 11.27 -12.33
CA VAL A 143 -2.56 9.81 -12.32
C VAL A 143 -1.49 9.41 -13.33
N SER A 144 -1.52 9.99 -14.53
CA SER A 144 -0.51 9.75 -15.56
C SER A 144 0.87 10.23 -15.14
N GLN A 145 0.98 11.44 -14.59
CA GLN A 145 2.24 12.00 -14.11
C GLN A 145 2.84 11.16 -12.97
N LEU A 146 2.01 10.77 -12.00
CA LEU A 146 2.42 9.91 -10.90
C LEU A 146 2.89 8.54 -11.40
N THR A 147 2.16 7.94 -12.36
CA THR A 147 2.53 6.66 -12.96
C THR A 147 3.89 6.75 -13.63
N ASN A 148 4.08 7.74 -14.51
CA ASN A 148 5.36 7.95 -15.18
C ASN A 148 6.51 8.17 -14.19
N TYR A 149 6.29 8.99 -13.16
CA TYR A 149 7.27 9.20 -12.10
C TYR A 149 7.64 7.90 -11.40
N VAL A 150 6.65 7.11 -10.98
CA VAL A 150 6.88 5.83 -10.27
C VAL A 150 7.66 4.86 -11.15
N ILE A 151 7.30 4.73 -12.44
CA ILE A 151 7.99 3.81 -13.35
C ILE A 151 9.44 4.27 -13.55
N GLN A 152 9.68 5.55 -13.81
CA GLN A 152 11.03 6.09 -14.00
C GLN A 152 11.93 5.88 -12.77
N GLN A 153 11.39 6.14 -11.57
CA GLN A 153 12.20 6.11 -10.34
C GLN A 153 12.38 4.70 -9.77
N PHE A 154 11.34 3.86 -9.81
CA PHE A 154 11.33 2.59 -9.09
C PHE A 154 11.31 1.36 -10.01
N TYR A 155 11.02 1.56 -11.30
CA TYR A 155 10.98 0.52 -12.33
C TYR A 155 11.73 0.94 -13.60
N PRO A 156 12.98 1.44 -13.50
CA PRO A 156 13.68 2.05 -14.64
C PRO A 156 13.85 1.08 -15.82
N HIS A 157 13.98 -0.23 -15.54
CA HIS A 157 14.05 -1.27 -16.58
C HIS A 157 12.77 -1.34 -17.44
N ILE A 158 11.59 -1.07 -16.87
CA ILE A 158 10.32 -1.01 -17.60
C ILE A 158 10.27 0.30 -18.39
N TRP A 159 10.66 1.42 -17.78
CA TRP A 159 10.71 2.71 -18.47
C TRP A 159 11.59 2.63 -19.72
N SER A 160 12.83 2.15 -19.57
CA SER A 160 13.77 2.04 -20.69
C SER A 160 13.32 1.07 -21.78
N GLY A 161 12.60 0.00 -21.43
CA GLY A 161 12.11 -0.99 -22.39
C GLY A 161 10.86 -0.58 -23.16
N TYR A 162 10.00 0.26 -22.56
CA TYR A 162 8.64 0.49 -23.05
C TYR A 162 8.23 1.97 -23.13
N SER A 163 9.10 2.96 -22.85
CA SER A 163 8.72 4.38 -22.85
C SER A 163 8.15 4.89 -24.18
N ASN A 164 8.48 4.24 -25.29
CA ASN A 164 7.95 4.58 -26.62
C ASN A 164 6.55 4.00 -26.89
N ASP A 165 6.08 3.07 -26.05
CA ASP A 165 4.74 2.49 -26.08
C ASP A 165 4.14 2.54 -24.67
N ILE A 166 3.49 3.67 -24.37
CA ILE A 166 2.99 3.97 -23.02
C ILE A 166 1.97 2.93 -22.52
N ILE A 167 1.19 2.34 -23.41
CA ILE A 167 0.20 1.31 -23.06
C ILE A 167 0.92 0.08 -22.56
N ASN A 168 1.90 -0.43 -23.31
CA ASN A 168 2.67 -1.60 -22.87
C ASN A 168 3.57 -1.28 -21.66
N CYS A 169 4.07 -0.04 -21.54
CA CYS A 169 4.78 0.43 -20.35
C CYS A 169 3.92 0.29 -19.08
N TYR A 170 2.67 0.74 -19.12
CA TYR A 170 1.75 0.64 -17.99
C TYR A 170 1.33 -0.80 -17.70
N VAL A 171 1.15 -1.62 -18.74
CA VAL A 171 0.80 -3.04 -18.59
C VAL A 171 1.94 -3.83 -17.94
N GLU A 172 3.19 -3.64 -18.38
CA GLU A 172 4.34 -4.31 -17.76
C GLU A 172 4.65 -3.77 -16.36
N PHE A 173 4.48 -2.46 -16.13
CA PHE A 173 4.50 -1.89 -14.78
C PHE A 173 3.48 -2.56 -13.87
N PHE A 174 2.21 -2.63 -14.30
CA PHE A 174 1.15 -3.25 -13.52
C PHE A 174 1.44 -4.73 -13.24
N LYS A 175 1.93 -5.47 -14.23
CA LYS A 175 2.34 -6.87 -14.06
C LYS A 175 3.44 -7.04 -13.01
N GLU A 176 4.40 -6.14 -12.95
CA GLU A 176 5.44 -6.15 -11.92
C GLU A 176 4.87 -5.82 -10.52
N VAL A 177 3.94 -4.86 -10.41
CA VAL A 177 3.22 -4.57 -9.16
C VAL A 177 2.38 -5.78 -8.70
N VAL A 178 1.72 -6.47 -9.62
CA VAL A 178 0.96 -7.72 -9.35
C VAL A 178 1.88 -8.79 -8.80
N LYS A 179 3.05 -9.05 -9.42
CA LYS A 179 4.04 -10.02 -8.92
C LYS A 179 4.52 -9.67 -7.52
N ARG A 180 4.88 -8.40 -7.29
CA ARG A 180 5.39 -7.94 -5.98
C ARG A 180 4.35 -8.09 -4.88
N THR A 181 3.11 -7.74 -5.17
CA THR A 181 1.99 -7.89 -4.22
C THR A 181 1.68 -9.36 -3.94
N ALA A 182 1.66 -10.20 -4.99
CA ALA A 182 1.47 -11.65 -4.85
C ALA A 182 2.58 -12.31 -4.00
N ASN A 183 3.83 -11.92 -4.24
CA ASN A 183 4.98 -12.34 -3.43
C ASN A 183 4.82 -11.91 -1.97
N LEU A 184 4.51 -10.63 -1.74
CA LEU A 184 4.35 -10.08 -0.40
C LEU A 184 3.28 -10.82 0.42
N VAL A 185 2.09 -10.98 -0.15
CA VAL A 185 0.99 -11.66 0.56
C VAL A 185 1.27 -13.15 0.72
N ALA A 186 1.95 -13.81 -0.23
CA ALA A 186 2.42 -15.19 -0.04
C ALA A 186 3.38 -15.31 1.15
N LEU A 187 4.32 -14.36 1.29
CA LEU A 187 5.23 -14.32 2.43
C LEU A 187 4.49 -14.12 3.76
N TRP A 188 3.48 -13.23 3.82
CA TRP A 188 2.62 -13.06 5.01
C TRP A 188 1.96 -14.38 5.41
N GLN A 189 1.42 -15.11 4.44
CA GLN A 189 0.77 -16.41 4.66
C GLN A 189 1.75 -17.50 5.13
N THR A 190 3.06 -17.35 4.90
CA THR A 190 4.05 -18.36 5.35
C THR A 190 4.48 -18.17 6.80
N VAL A 191 4.27 -16.97 7.35
CA VAL A 191 4.65 -16.60 8.72
C VAL A 191 3.45 -16.35 9.63
N GLY A 192 2.23 -16.59 9.14
CA GLY A 192 1.01 -16.35 9.91
C GLY A 192 0.76 -14.87 10.21
N PHE A 193 1.25 -13.95 9.38
CA PHE A 193 1.02 -12.52 9.57
C PHE A 193 -0.37 -12.11 9.03
N CYS A 194 -1.15 -11.44 9.86
CA CYS A 194 -2.44 -10.83 9.53
C CYS A 194 -2.32 -9.31 9.66
N HIS A 195 -2.48 -8.58 8.56
CA HIS A 195 -2.30 -7.12 8.52
C HIS A 195 -3.45 -6.36 9.20
N GLY A 196 -4.68 -6.86 9.09
CA GLY A 196 -5.88 -6.32 9.74
C GLY A 196 -6.51 -5.07 9.10
N VAL A 197 -5.82 -4.35 8.19
CA VAL A 197 -6.36 -3.17 7.49
C VAL A 197 -5.78 -3.06 6.08
N LEU A 198 -6.27 -3.88 5.15
CA LEU A 198 -5.80 -3.90 3.75
C LEU A 198 -6.66 -3.01 2.85
N ASN A 199 -6.85 -1.75 3.27
CA ASN A 199 -7.38 -0.72 2.39
C ASN A 199 -6.38 -0.40 1.26
N THR A 200 -6.83 0.20 0.16
CA THR A 200 -5.98 0.57 -1.01
C THR A 200 -4.89 1.57 -0.64
N ASP A 201 -5.11 2.43 0.34
CA ASP A 201 -4.08 3.30 0.89
C ASP A 201 -3.02 2.57 1.71
N ASN A 202 -3.26 1.35 2.18
CA ASN A 202 -2.24 0.53 2.86
C ASN A 202 -1.53 -0.45 1.91
N MET A 203 -1.70 -0.28 0.60
CA MET A 203 -1.01 -1.06 -0.41
C MET A 203 0.13 -0.25 -1.02
N SER A 204 1.38 -0.64 -0.74
CA SER A 204 2.56 0.01 -1.31
C SER A 204 2.68 -0.25 -2.81
N ILE A 205 2.99 0.80 -3.59
CA ILE A 205 3.18 0.65 -5.04
C ILE A 205 4.38 -0.23 -5.39
N ILE A 206 5.38 -0.31 -4.50
CA ILE A 206 6.61 -1.11 -4.67
C ILE A 206 6.59 -2.46 -3.95
N GLY A 207 5.45 -2.85 -3.35
CA GLY A 207 5.27 -4.14 -2.69
C GLY A 207 5.92 -4.26 -1.31
N LEU A 208 5.85 -3.22 -0.49
CA LEU A 208 6.24 -3.24 0.92
C LEU A 208 5.05 -3.46 1.86
N THR A 209 5.25 -4.21 2.94
CA THR A 209 4.39 -4.13 4.14
C THR A 209 4.50 -2.73 4.74
N ILE A 210 3.37 -2.05 4.91
CA ILE A 210 3.28 -0.63 5.32
C ILE A 210 2.10 -0.43 6.27
N ASP A 211 2.20 0.54 7.19
CA ASP A 211 1.15 0.91 8.14
C ASP A 211 0.69 -0.20 9.09
N TYR A 212 1.59 -0.52 10.02
CA TYR A 212 1.37 -1.42 11.15
C TYR A 212 0.38 -0.85 12.17
N GLY A 213 -0.92 -1.11 11.94
CA GLY A 213 -2.03 -0.79 12.83
C GLY A 213 -2.45 -2.00 13.68
N PRO A 214 -3.68 -2.53 13.54
CA PRO A 214 -4.15 -3.73 14.25
C PRO A 214 -3.68 -5.03 13.57
N PHE A 215 -2.38 -5.15 13.31
CA PHE A 215 -1.79 -6.41 12.84
C PHE A 215 -1.68 -7.44 13.96
N GLY A 216 -1.60 -8.71 13.59
CA GLY A 216 -1.31 -9.82 14.49
C GLY A 216 -0.52 -10.93 13.79
N PHE A 217 0.30 -11.65 14.54
CA PHE A 217 0.81 -12.96 14.12
C PHE A 217 -0.09 -14.03 14.73
N ILE A 218 -0.37 -15.08 13.97
CA ILE A 218 -1.19 -16.20 14.43
C ILE A 218 -0.38 -17.06 15.40
N ASP A 219 -0.79 -17.07 16.66
CA ASP A 219 -0.22 -17.96 17.67
C ASP A 219 -0.78 -19.39 17.54
N GLN A 220 -2.11 -19.54 17.58
CA GLN A 220 -2.81 -20.79 17.31
C GLN A 220 -3.50 -20.71 15.95
N PHE A 221 -3.19 -21.66 15.08
CA PHE A 221 -3.63 -21.60 13.69
C PHE A 221 -5.16 -21.68 13.56
N THR A 222 -5.75 -20.60 13.05
CA THR A 222 -7.13 -20.56 12.57
C THR A 222 -7.21 -19.81 11.25
N TRP A 223 -7.94 -20.36 10.27
CA TRP A 223 -8.05 -19.77 8.93
C TRP A 223 -8.77 -18.41 8.96
N ASP A 224 -9.76 -18.31 9.83
CA ASP A 224 -10.63 -17.16 10.06
C ASP A 224 -10.07 -16.18 11.10
N HIS A 225 -8.77 -16.25 11.44
CA HIS A 225 -8.15 -15.31 12.37
C HIS A 225 -8.36 -13.86 11.92
N ILE A 226 -8.94 -13.04 12.79
CA ILE A 226 -9.15 -11.60 12.59
C ILE A 226 -8.31 -10.86 13.62
N SER A 227 -7.31 -10.09 13.16
CA SER A 227 -6.45 -9.31 14.05
C SER A 227 -7.03 -7.94 14.43
N ASN A 228 -8.00 -7.46 13.65
CA ASN A 228 -8.59 -6.13 13.83
C ASN A 228 -9.98 -6.23 14.47
N THR A 229 -10.11 -5.75 15.70
CA THR A 229 -11.40 -5.76 16.44
C THR A 229 -12.48 -4.89 15.78
N SER A 230 -12.10 -3.93 14.93
CA SER A 230 -13.03 -3.11 14.13
C SER A 230 -13.47 -3.77 12.81
N ASP A 231 -13.09 -5.03 12.57
CA ASP A 231 -13.49 -5.80 11.38
C ASP A 231 -14.34 -7.03 11.77
N PRO A 232 -15.57 -6.84 12.29
CA PRO A 232 -16.42 -7.94 12.75
C PRO A 232 -16.85 -8.89 11.62
N ASN A 233 -16.79 -8.43 10.36
CA ASN A 233 -17.14 -9.22 9.18
C ASN A 233 -15.95 -10.00 8.60
N GLY A 234 -14.75 -9.84 9.17
CA GLY A 234 -13.55 -10.54 8.74
C GLY A 234 -13.10 -10.24 7.32
N ARG A 235 -13.36 -9.02 6.82
CA ARG A 235 -12.91 -8.57 5.49
C ARG A 235 -11.40 -8.73 5.34
N TYR A 236 -10.65 -8.44 6.39
CA TYR A 236 -9.19 -8.51 6.47
C TYR A 236 -8.71 -9.68 7.33
N SER A 237 -9.54 -10.72 7.50
CA SER A 237 -9.11 -11.98 8.12
C SER A 237 -7.92 -12.59 7.38
N TYR A 238 -7.17 -13.41 8.09
CA TYR A 238 -5.96 -14.04 7.58
C TYR A 238 -6.16 -14.76 6.23
N ALA A 239 -7.21 -15.58 6.10
CA ALA A 239 -7.54 -16.26 4.85
C ALA A 239 -7.97 -15.33 3.70
N GLN A 240 -8.50 -14.13 4.00
CA GLN A 240 -8.95 -13.17 2.99
C GLN A 240 -7.84 -12.28 2.43
N GLN A 241 -6.67 -12.21 3.08
CA GLN A 241 -5.60 -11.31 2.60
C GLN A 241 -5.22 -11.52 1.11
N PRO A 242 -5.12 -12.76 0.58
CA PRO A 242 -4.85 -12.97 -0.84
C PRO A 242 -5.95 -12.44 -1.77
N SER A 243 -7.22 -12.65 -1.44
CA SER A 243 -8.36 -12.18 -2.26
C SER A 243 -8.49 -10.66 -2.21
N VAL A 244 -8.31 -10.06 -1.03
CA VAL A 244 -8.34 -8.60 -0.83
C VAL A 244 -7.20 -7.92 -1.58
N CYS A 245 -5.99 -8.47 -1.56
CA CYS A 245 -4.87 -7.91 -2.31
C CYS A 245 -5.11 -7.97 -3.83
N ALA A 246 -5.73 -9.05 -4.34
CA ALA A 246 -6.15 -9.12 -5.74
C ALA A 246 -7.19 -8.06 -6.08
N TRP A 247 -8.17 -7.86 -5.21
CA TRP A 247 -9.20 -6.82 -5.34
C TRP A 247 -8.58 -5.42 -5.35
N ASN A 248 -7.61 -5.15 -4.47
CA ASN A 248 -6.88 -3.88 -4.45
C ASN A 248 -6.08 -3.63 -5.73
N LEU A 249 -5.46 -4.67 -6.30
CA LEU A 249 -4.78 -4.56 -7.59
C LEU A 249 -5.76 -4.23 -8.73
N ALA A 250 -6.97 -4.79 -8.71
CA ALA A 250 -8.01 -4.43 -9.68
C ALA A 250 -8.41 -2.95 -9.55
N ARG A 251 -8.49 -2.41 -8.33
CA ARG A 251 -8.73 -0.97 -8.10
C ARG A 251 -7.61 -0.07 -8.61
N LEU A 252 -6.35 -0.52 -8.52
CA LEU A 252 -5.21 0.16 -9.15
C LEU A 252 -5.31 0.10 -10.68
N ALA A 253 -5.63 -1.07 -11.25
CA ALA A 253 -5.77 -1.25 -12.69
C ALA A 253 -6.80 -0.27 -13.29
N GLU A 254 -7.95 -0.08 -12.62
CA GLU A 254 -8.95 0.92 -13.03
C GLU A 254 -8.36 2.33 -13.17
N CYS A 255 -7.51 2.75 -12.23
CA CYS A 255 -6.86 4.07 -12.28
C CYS A 255 -5.94 4.19 -13.49
N LEU A 256 -5.15 3.15 -13.74
CA LEU A 256 -4.20 3.11 -14.86
C LEU A 256 -4.92 3.08 -16.22
N ILE A 257 -6.02 2.32 -16.32
CA ILE A 257 -6.86 2.28 -17.53
C ILE A 257 -7.48 3.66 -17.79
N GLN A 258 -8.04 4.31 -16.78
CA GLN A 258 -8.63 5.65 -16.94
C GLN A 258 -7.59 6.68 -17.38
N ALA A 259 -6.38 6.63 -16.82
CA ALA A 259 -5.26 7.48 -17.24
C ALA A 259 -4.88 7.28 -18.72
N LEU A 260 -4.84 6.04 -19.21
CA LEU A 260 -4.55 5.73 -20.62
C LEU A 260 -5.66 6.19 -21.57
N ILE A 261 -6.93 6.07 -21.16
CA ILE A 261 -8.08 6.56 -21.93
C ILE A 261 -8.01 8.08 -22.07
N ASP A 262 -7.69 8.79 -20.99
CA ASP A 262 -7.55 10.26 -20.98
C ASP A 262 -6.45 10.72 -21.94
N GLN A 263 -5.27 10.07 -21.88
CA GLN A 263 -4.14 10.38 -22.79
C GLN A 263 -4.50 10.15 -24.26
N GLN A 264 -5.30 9.13 -24.57
CA GLN A 264 -5.72 8.87 -25.95
C GLN A 264 -6.75 9.90 -26.43
N LYS A 265 -7.71 10.31 -25.59
CA LYS A 265 -8.71 11.34 -25.94
C LYS A 265 -8.06 12.67 -26.30
N CYS A 266 -6.97 13.04 -25.66
CA CYS A 266 -6.18 14.23 -26.03
C CYS A 266 -5.51 14.12 -27.41
N SER A 267 -5.44 12.92 -28.01
CA SER A 267 -4.67 12.64 -29.23
C SER A 267 -5.52 12.36 -30.48
N SER A 268 -6.84 12.18 -30.38
CA SER A 268 -7.69 11.77 -31.52
C SER A 268 -9.00 12.55 -31.65
N ASP A 269 -9.31 13.00 -32.86
CA ASP A 269 -10.62 13.55 -33.23
C ASP A 269 -11.70 12.44 -33.25
N LYS A 270 -12.85 12.74 -32.65
CA LYS A 270 -13.86 11.80 -32.15
C LYS A 270 -14.39 10.79 -33.17
N THR A 271 -14.37 9.50 -32.82
CA THR A 271 -15.29 8.48 -33.37
C THR A 271 -15.66 7.47 -32.27
N THR A 272 -16.89 7.55 -31.78
CA THR A 272 -17.40 6.85 -30.58
C THR A 272 -17.23 5.32 -30.59
N ASN A 273 -17.30 4.68 -31.75
CA ASN A 273 -17.19 3.22 -31.83
C ASN A 273 -15.76 2.69 -31.65
N LYS A 274 -14.74 3.49 -31.99
CA LYS A 274 -13.32 3.13 -31.79
C LYS A 274 -12.90 3.25 -30.31
N GLU A 275 -13.48 4.20 -29.59
CA GLU A 275 -13.22 4.41 -28.16
C GLU A 275 -13.68 3.21 -27.34
N CYS A 276 -14.89 2.70 -27.55
CA CYS A 276 -15.39 1.52 -26.82
C CYS A 276 -14.49 0.29 -27.02
N ILE A 277 -14.09 0.00 -28.27
CA ILE A 277 -13.20 -1.13 -28.59
C ILE A 277 -11.83 -0.97 -27.90
N PHE A 278 -11.30 0.26 -27.83
CA PHE A 278 -10.05 0.53 -27.15
C PHE A 278 -10.13 0.27 -25.64
N VAL A 279 -11.19 0.76 -24.99
CA VAL A 279 -11.45 0.54 -23.55
C VAL A 279 -11.56 -0.95 -23.24
N ASP A 280 -12.30 -1.70 -24.05
CA ASP A 280 -12.46 -3.15 -23.88
C ASP A 280 -11.13 -3.88 -24.02
N ASN A 281 -10.31 -3.48 -25.01
CA ASN A 281 -8.99 -4.05 -25.22
C ASN A 281 -8.04 -3.75 -24.07
N LEU A 282 -8.03 -2.53 -23.53
CA LEU A 282 -7.23 -2.18 -22.35
C LEU A 282 -7.67 -3.00 -21.13
N THR A 283 -8.98 -3.04 -20.86
CA THR A 283 -9.53 -3.79 -19.73
C THR A 283 -9.13 -5.25 -19.81
N LYS A 284 -9.27 -5.88 -20.99
CA LYS A 284 -8.82 -7.27 -21.22
C LYS A 284 -7.32 -7.45 -20.96
N LYS A 285 -6.45 -6.51 -21.37
CA LYS A 285 -5.01 -6.59 -21.11
C LYS A 285 -4.70 -6.62 -19.61
N PHE A 286 -5.27 -5.70 -18.83
CA PHE A 286 -5.03 -5.61 -17.38
C PHE A 286 -5.65 -6.79 -16.63
N THR A 287 -6.88 -7.21 -16.98
CA THR A 287 -7.52 -8.39 -16.38
C THR A 287 -6.72 -9.65 -16.67
N ASN A 288 -6.25 -9.84 -17.90
CA ASN A 288 -5.41 -10.98 -18.26
C ASN A 288 -4.11 -11.02 -17.44
N VAL A 289 -3.49 -9.87 -17.14
CA VAL A 289 -2.32 -9.81 -16.25
C VAL A 289 -2.67 -10.34 -14.85
N LEU A 290 -3.79 -9.90 -14.26
CA LEU A 290 -4.24 -10.39 -12.95
C LEU A 290 -4.49 -11.90 -12.96
N ASP A 291 -5.28 -12.37 -13.92
CA ASP A 291 -5.72 -13.77 -14.02
C ASP A 291 -4.54 -14.73 -14.21
N THR A 292 -3.57 -14.35 -15.05
CA THR A 292 -2.44 -15.21 -15.40
C THR A 292 -1.28 -15.11 -14.41
N THR A 293 -1.07 -13.94 -13.80
CA THR A 293 0.15 -13.67 -13.02
C THR A 293 -0.06 -13.84 -11.52
N TYR A 294 -1.16 -13.32 -10.96
CA TYR A 294 -1.29 -13.14 -9.51
C TYR A 294 -1.23 -14.48 -8.76
N MET A 295 -2.11 -15.42 -9.10
CA MET A 295 -2.18 -16.70 -8.39
C MET A 295 -1.04 -17.65 -8.71
N SER A 296 -0.51 -17.59 -9.93
CA SER A 296 0.70 -18.32 -10.31
C SER A 296 1.89 -17.89 -9.45
N CYS A 297 2.14 -16.58 -9.35
CA CYS A 297 3.22 -16.02 -8.55
C CYS A 297 3.05 -16.31 -7.06
N PHE A 298 1.85 -16.06 -6.50
CA PHE A 298 1.56 -16.34 -5.10
C PHE A 298 1.84 -17.81 -4.73
N LYS A 299 1.31 -18.76 -5.52
CA LYS A 299 1.49 -20.20 -5.24
C LYS A 299 2.96 -20.59 -5.31
N SER A 300 3.69 -20.09 -6.32
CA SER A 300 5.11 -20.36 -6.50
C SER A 300 5.92 -19.91 -5.28
N VAL A 301 5.74 -18.65 -4.85
CA VAL A 301 6.44 -18.08 -3.68
C VAL A 301 6.07 -18.81 -2.40
N TYR A 302 4.77 -19.04 -2.16
CA TYR A 302 4.29 -19.71 -0.95
C TYR A 302 4.90 -21.11 -0.83
N LEU A 303 4.82 -21.91 -1.90
CA LEU A 303 5.35 -23.27 -1.92
C LEU A 303 6.88 -23.29 -1.76
N GLU A 304 7.60 -22.37 -2.43
CA GLU A 304 9.06 -22.27 -2.28
C GLU A 304 9.46 -21.95 -0.84
N ARG A 305 8.80 -20.96 -0.22
CA ARG A 305 9.09 -20.55 1.16
C ARG A 305 8.76 -21.65 2.16
N MET A 306 7.62 -22.33 2.00
CA MET A 306 7.24 -23.45 2.85
C MET A 306 8.16 -24.67 2.69
N ARG A 307 8.62 -24.97 1.47
CA ARG A 307 9.65 -26.00 1.23
C ARG A 307 10.95 -25.68 1.96
N LYS A 308 11.45 -24.44 1.85
CA LYS A 308 12.66 -24.01 2.58
C LYS A 308 12.50 -24.18 4.09
N LYS A 309 11.34 -23.81 4.65
CA LYS A 309 11.03 -24.00 6.08
C LYS A 309 11.05 -25.48 6.47
N TYR A 310 10.48 -26.36 5.65
CA TYR A 310 10.47 -27.80 5.88
C TYR A 310 11.89 -28.40 5.86
N TYR A 311 12.69 -28.09 4.83
CA TYR A 311 14.04 -28.65 4.69
C TYR A 311 15.07 -28.05 5.65
N CYS A 312 14.95 -26.76 6.01
CA CYS A 312 15.81 -26.17 7.04
C CYS A 312 15.39 -26.58 8.46
N GLY A 313 14.12 -26.94 8.67
CA GLY A 313 13.60 -27.43 9.95
C GLY A 313 14.15 -28.79 10.38
N VAL A 314 14.76 -29.56 9.47
CA VAL A 314 15.48 -30.80 9.80
C VAL A 314 16.84 -30.53 10.48
N CYS A 315 17.32 -29.28 10.50
CA CYS A 315 18.62 -28.92 11.10
C CYS A 315 18.54 -28.20 12.46
N TYR A 316 17.35 -27.95 13.01
CA TYR A 316 17.18 -27.21 14.28
C TYR A 316 16.52 -28.04 15.41
N LEU A 317 16.48 -29.36 15.25
CA LEU A 317 16.14 -30.33 16.31
C LEU A 317 17.34 -31.25 16.56
N HIS A 318 18.45 -30.67 17.02
CA HIS A 318 19.54 -31.35 17.72
C HIS A 318 20.24 -30.38 18.66
#